data_AF-A0A3N5PBL6-F1
#
_entry.id   AF-A0A3N5PBL6-F1
#
_cell.length_a   1.000
_cell.length_b   1.000
_cell.length_c   1.000
_cell.angle_alpha   90.00
_cell.angle_beta   90.00
_cell.angle_gamma   90.00
#
_symmetry.space_group_name_H-M   'P 1'
#
loop_
_entity.id
_entity.type
_entity.pdbx_description
1 polymer ?
#
loop_
_entity_poly.entity_id
_entity_poly.type
_entity_poly.pdbx_seq_one_letter_code
_entity_poly.pdbx_strand_id
1 'polypeptide(L)'
;LPPSFRQGLGAAAAETQNSFSISGPAWLGCRDYREAKALFEQEYLGKKLAEHQGNIKKTAEAIGIERRHLHRKIKALGLKT
;
A
#
# COMPACT_ATOMS: atom_id res chain seq x y z
N LEU A 1 -37.61 13.90 -44.29
CA LEU A 1 -37.11 12.72 -43.54
C LEU A 1 -35.77 13.09 -42.88
N PRO A 2 -35.69 13.23 -41.56
CA PRO A 2 -34.41 13.30 -40.83
C PRO A 2 -33.94 11.90 -40.39
N PRO A 3 -32.63 11.67 -40.24
CA PRO A 3 -32.10 10.77 -39.22
C PRO A 3 -31.51 11.59 -38.07
N SER A 4 -32.15 11.46 -36.91
CA SER A 4 -31.71 11.94 -35.61
C SER A 4 -30.47 11.18 -35.11
N PHE A 5 -29.86 11.75 -34.06
CA PHE A 5 -29.23 11.02 -32.95
C PHE A 5 -27.69 10.86 -33.00
N ARG A 6 -26.97 11.92 -32.63
CA ARG A 6 -25.60 11.79 -32.12
C ARG A 6 -25.64 11.77 -30.59
N GLN A 7 -25.94 10.60 -30.03
CA GLN A 7 -25.74 10.32 -28.61
C GLN A 7 -24.27 9.99 -28.37
N GLY A 8 -23.52 10.97 -27.87
CA GLY A 8 -22.20 10.75 -27.28
C GLY A 8 -22.36 10.43 -25.79
N LEU A 9 -22.70 9.17 -25.49
CA LEU A 9 -22.66 8.59 -24.15
C LEU A 9 -21.37 7.75 -24.05
N GLY A 10 -20.49 8.04 -23.11
CA GLY A 10 -19.31 7.20 -22.88
C GLY A 10 -18.25 7.81 -21.99
N ALA A 11 -18.54 7.92 -20.69
CA ALA A 11 -17.53 8.03 -19.65
C ALA A 11 -16.81 6.68 -19.46
N ALA A 12 -15.48 6.70 -19.39
CA ALA A 12 -14.65 5.64 -18.81
C ALA A 12 -13.33 6.32 -18.38
N ALA A 13 -13.26 6.95 -17.22
CA ALA A 13 -12.96 6.32 -15.93
C ALA A 13 -11.64 5.52 -15.97
N ALA A 14 -10.55 6.23 -15.69
CA ALA A 14 -9.38 5.79 -14.92
C ALA A 14 -9.08 4.27 -14.92
N GLU A 15 -8.31 3.81 -15.90
CA GLU A 15 -7.55 2.57 -15.77
C GLU A 15 -6.31 2.82 -14.91
N THR A 16 -6.51 2.91 -13.60
CA THR A 16 -5.45 2.60 -12.64
C THR A 16 -5.15 1.12 -12.80
N GLN A 17 -4.17 0.81 -13.66
CA GLN A 17 -3.58 -0.50 -13.75
C GLN A 17 -2.83 -0.80 -12.45
N ASN A 18 -3.56 -1.22 -11.42
CA ASN A 18 -2.95 -1.99 -10.35
C ASN A 18 -3.09 -3.47 -10.72
N SER A 19 -2.20 -3.92 -11.59
CA SER A 19 -1.92 -5.34 -11.80
C SER A 19 -1.36 -5.91 -10.51
N PHE A 20 -2.23 -6.17 -9.53
CA PHE A 20 -1.85 -6.84 -8.31
C PHE A 20 -1.76 -8.33 -8.64
N SER A 21 -0.63 -8.73 -9.23
CA SER A 21 -0.30 -10.15 -9.39
C SER A 21 -0.29 -10.77 -8.00
N ILE A 22 -1.31 -11.57 -7.68
CA ILE A 22 -1.47 -12.26 -6.40
C ILE A 22 -0.47 -13.44 -6.37
N SER A 23 0.81 -13.10 -6.35
CA SER A 23 1.83 -13.98 -5.82
C SER A 23 1.63 -13.95 -4.31
N GLY A 24 1.50 -15.11 -3.66
CA GLY A 24 1.36 -15.17 -2.21
C GLY A 24 2.45 -14.35 -1.51
N PRO A 25 2.19 -13.84 -0.28
CA PRO A 25 3.13 -12.96 0.39
C PRO A 25 4.51 -13.60 0.54
N ALA A 26 5.56 -12.87 0.14
CA ALA A 26 6.94 -13.38 0.11
C ALA A 26 7.42 -13.92 1.48
N TRP A 27 6.88 -13.39 2.58
CA TRP A 27 7.22 -13.81 3.94
C TRP A 27 6.79 -15.24 4.30
N LEU A 28 5.85 -15.86 3.57
CA LEU A 28 5.48 -17.26 3.76
C LEU A 28 6.54 -18.25 3.22
N GLY A 29 7.43 -17.79 2.34
CA GLY A 29 8.50 -18.62 1.77
C GLY A 29 9.78 -18.66 2.62
N CYS A 30 9.85 -17.86 3.69
CA CYS A 30 11.03 -17.79 4.55
C CYS A 30 11.21 -19.04 5.39
N ARG A 31 12.47 -19.45 5.59
CA ARG A 31 12.82 -20.59 6.47
C ARG A 31 12.73 -20.23 7.95
N ASP A 32 12.96 -18.97 8.28
CA ASP A 32 13.04 -18.49 9.65
C ASP A 32 11.93 -17.48 9.98
N TYR A 33 11.34 -17.61 11.18
CA TYR A 33 10.31 -16.70 11.68
C TYR A 33 10.78 -15.24 11.74
N ARG A 34 12.07 -15.02 12.07
CA ARG A 34 12.65 -13.66 12.15
C ARG A 34 12.64 -12.97 10.79
N GLU A 35 12.92 -13.72 9.73
CA GLU A 35 12.95 -13.22 8.35
C GLU A 35 11.54 -12.99 7.81
N ALA A 36 10.64 -13.97 8.01
CA ALA A 36 9.22 -13.82 7.70
C ALA A 36 8.61 -12.57 8.37
N LYS A 37 8.90 -12.38 9.65
CA LYS A 37 8.45 -11.21 10.42
C LYS A 37 9.00 -9.91 9.86
N ALA A 38 10.27 -9.85 9.47
CA ALA A 38 10.87 -8.64 8.91
C ALA A 38 10.19 -8.23 7.58
N LEU A 39 9.99 -9.20 6.68
CA LEU A 39 9.32 -8.97 5.39
C LEU A 39 7.85 -8.60 5.57
N PHE A 40 7.12 -9.28 6.46
CA PHE A 40 5.75 -8.92 6.83
C PHE A 40 5.69 -7.49 7.35
N GLU A 41 6.58 -7.13 8.26
CA GLU A 41 6.61 -5.80 8.86
C GLU A 41 6.91 -4.73 7.80
N GLN A 42 7.81 -4.97 6.86
CA GLN A 42 8.08 -4.05 5.74
C GLN A 42 6.85 -3.80 4.87
N GLU A 43 6.22 -4.86 4.39
CA GLU A 43 5.03 -4.80 3.53
C GLU A 43 3.86 -4.14 4.27
N TYR A 44 3.63 -4.53 5.53
CA TYR A 44 2.55 -4.00 6.34
C TYR A 44 2.72 -2.50 6.63
N LEU A 45 3.93 -2.09 7.04
CA LEU A 45 4.24 -0.67 7.26
C LEU A 45 4.15 0.11 5.94
N GLY A 46 4.71 -0.41 4.87
CA GLY A 46 4.70 0.25 3.56
C GLY A 46 3.28 0.53 3.08
N LYS A 47 2.39 -0.47 3.16
CA LYS A 47 0.98 -0.31 2.83
C LYS A 47 0.28 0.70 3.73
N LYS A 48 0.44 0.57 5.06
CA LYS A 48 -0.20 1.49 6.01
C LYS A 48 0.30 2.92 5.86
N LEU A 49 1.60 3.08 5.61
CA LEU A 49 2.20 4.38 5.38
C LEU A 49 1.70 5.01 4.07
N ALA A 50 1.56 4.21 3.00
CA ALA A 50 0.97 4.65 1.73
C ALA A 50 -0.50 5.07 1.90
N GLU A 51 -1.31 4.32 2.64
CA GLU A 51 -2.70 4.67 2.97
C GLU A 51 -2.80 6.05 3.67
N HIS A 52 -1.82 6.35 4.53
CA HIS A 52 -1.74 7.61 5.28
C HIS A 52 -0.85 8.68 4.63
N GLN A 53 -0.52 8.56 3.33
CA GLN A 53 0.29 9.52 2.57
C GLN A 53 1.65 9.85 3.21
N GLY A 54 2.36 8.85 3.74
CA GLY A 54 3.63 9.09 4.42
C GLY A 54 3.51 9.55 5.86
N ASN A 55 2.29 9.76 6.40
CA ASN A 55 2.14 10.33 7.73
C ASN A 55 2.37 9.29 8.84
N ILE A 56 3.61 9.25 9.34
CA ILE A 56 4.07 8.32 10.38
C ILE A 56 3.25 8.45 11.66
N LYS A 57 2.89 9.67 12.08
CA LYS A 57 2.15 9.89 13.32
C LYS A 57 0.75 9.27 13.22
N LYS A 58 0.04 9.59 12.14
CA LYS A 58 -1.30 9.05 11.87
C LYS A 58 -1.27 7.54 11.69
N THR A 59 -0.23 7.01 11.05
CA THR A 59 -0.02 5.56 10.88
C THR A 59 0.21 4.87 12.22
N ALA A 60 1.07 5.42 13.08
CA ALA A 60 1.34 4.90 14.42
C ALA A 60 0.07 4.83 15.28
N GLU A 61 -0.73 5.90 15.26
CA GLU A 61 -2.01 5.98 15.95
C GLU A 61 -3.01 4.95 15.39
N ALA A 62 -3.07 4.78 14.07
CA ALA A 62 -4.00 3.86 13.41
C ALA A 62 -3.69 2.37 13.66
N ILE A 63 -2.41 1.98 13.68
CA ILE A 63 -1.99 0.59 13.90
C ILE A 63 -1.72 0.28 15.39
N GLY A 64 -1.83 1.27 16.28
CA GLY A 64 -1.60 1.10 17.72
C GLY A 64 -0.13 0.84 18.11
N ILE A 65 0.82 1.26 17.27
CA ILE A 65 2.26 1.12 17.57
C ILE A 65 2.80 2.47 18.05
N GLU A 66 3.66 2.45 19.06
CA GLU A 66 4.31 3.65 19.54
C GLU A 66 5.11 4.36 18.43
N ARG A 67 4.85 5.66 18.24
CA ARG A 67 5.46 6.49 17.20
C ARG A 67 6.98 6.36 17.15
N ARG A 68 7.66 6.33 18.31
CA ARG A 68 9.12 6.22 18.38
C ARG A 68 9.62 4.91 17.79
N HIS A 69 8.89 3.83 18.04
CA HIS A 69 9.19 2.50 17.54
C HIS A 69 8.95 2.42 16.03
N LEU A 70 7.83 2.99 15.56
CA LEU A 70 7.52 3.09 14.14
C LEU A 70 8.57 3.91 13.39
N HIS A 71 8.97 5.05 13.93
CA HIS A 71 9.97 5.93 13.33
C HIS A 71 11.34 5.26 13.21
N ARG A 72 11.76 4.49 14.22
CA ARG A 72 12.99 3.68 14.15
C ARG A 72 12.90 2.62 13.04
N LYS A 73 11.76 1.96 12.90
CA LYS A 73 11.52 0.98 11.83
C LYS A 73 11.58 1.64 10.46
N ILE A 74 10.81 2.70 10.23
CA ILE A 74 10.78 3.43 8.95
C ILE A 74 12.18 3.94 8.56
N LYS A 75 12.93 4.49 9.53
CA LYS A 75 14.33 4.90 9.32
C LYS A 75 15.24 3.72 8.95
N ALA A 76 15.07 2.56 9.59
CA ALA A 76 15.82 1.35 9.26
C ALA A 76 15.48 0.80 7.86
N LEU A 77 14.25 1.02 7.41
CA LEU A 77 13.77 0.63 6.08
C LEU A 77 14.11 1.64 4.97
N GLY A 78 14.77 2.77 5.31
CA GLY A 78 15.17 3.78 4.33
C GLY A 78 14.01 4.64 3.78
N LEU A 79 12.80 4.50 4.33
CA LEU A 79 11.65 5.28 3.95
C LEU A 79 11.80 6.71 4.53
N LYS A 80 12.17 7.67 3.68
CA LYS A 80 12.24 9.09 4.05
C LYS A 80 10.84 9.69 3.96
N THR A 81 10.29 10.11 5.09
CA THR A 81 9.26 11.16 5.15
C THR A 81 9.82 12.49 4.69
#